data_AF-A0A4V3G8V2-F1
#
_entry.id   AF-A0A4V3G8V2-F1
#
_cell.length_a   1.000
_cell.length_b   1.000
_cell.length_c   1.000
_cell.angle_alpha   90.00
_cell.angle_beta   90.00
_cell.angle_gamma   90.00
#
_symmetry.space_group_name_H-M   'P 1'
#
loop_
_entity.id
_entity.type
_entity.pdbx_description
1 polymer ?
#
loop_
_entity_poly.entity_id
_entity_poly.type
_entity_poly.pdbx_seq_one_letter_code
_entity_poly.pdbx_strand_id
1 'polypeptide(L)'
;MRSTSAVPELPASTEVLIVGAGPAGLTLAASLRQLGVDFVLIDRNTSVQPGSKAAAVQPRTLEYLERIGVSDTLVATGVRSPGFSLHDRERTLLRATFAELDTPFPYVSLVSQQTTEEHLLRRLLELGGTVHRDHRFIGFSTDFPGVSVTVAGPDGALQAISARYLVGCDGVRSAVRTAAGIGFPGQAHEQLFTIADVRLSAAGQELVAHDTTFFLSGAGMLLFSPLAGEQYRVVSPAPPGQTEPTPSDVQRLLTERGPQATVTEVIRASTYRVQERVAEQFRNGPVLLVGDAAHTHSPAGAQGMNTGIQDAGNLAWKLHAVLTGAAGDELLDSYHAERHPVAAEMVAFTALFAKMASVRDPVAARLRNGVLAAAASAPGATDWIATKLSELDVSYANGPACGLRVGDRVPPTVVPGRDLRWTLAVPETEDLPQQRRNLGVRHVPDLDEALLVRPDGYLFACGKPTELLDHLPTS
;
A
#
# COMPACT_ATOMS: atom_id res chain seq x y z
N MET A 1 30.69 6.87 26.02
CA MET A 1 29.91 5.63 26.20
C MET A 1 28.46 5.95 25.88
N ARG A 2 27.98 5.60 24.68
CA ARG A 2 26.56 5.70 24.35
C ARG A 2 25.86 4.53 25.05
N SER A 3 24.90 4.85 25.92
CA SER A 3 24.02 3.86 26.55
C SER A 3 23.36 3.05 25.44
N THR A 4 23.73 1.79 25.32
CA THR A 4 22.99 0.78 24.58
C THR A 4 21.66 0.61 25.31
N SER A 5 20.63 1.33 24.85
CA SER A 5 19.25 1.02 25.21
C SER A 5 19.02 -0.45 24.85
N ALA A 6 19.03 -1.33 25.86
CA ALA A 6 18.70 -2.73 25.67
C ALA A 6 17.32 -2.80 25.01
N VAL A 7 17.20 -3.53 23.90
CA VAL A 7 15.88 -3.84 23.34
C VAL A 7 15.11 -4.57 24.44
N PRO A 8 13.87 -4.17 24.76
CA PRO A 8 13.08 -4.88 25.77
C PRO A 8 13.02 -6.36 25.42
N GLU A 9 13.16 -7.24 26.42
CA GLU A 9 12.91 -8.66 26.24
C GLU A 9 11.50 -8.87 25.68
N LEU A 10 11.33 -9.88 24.82
CA LEU A 10 10.02 -10.22 24.30
C LEU A 10 9.11 -10.67 25.46
N PRO A 11 7.86 -10.20 25.54
CA PRO A 11 6.94 -10.63 26.59
C PRO A 11 6.53 -12.09 26.37
N ALA A 12 6.07 -12.76 27.43
CA ALA A 12 5.55 -14.13 27.34
C ALA A 12 4.17 -14.20 26.64
N SER A 13 3.44 -13.08 26.61
CA SER A 13 2.13 -12.99 25.96
C SER A 13 1.86 -11.61 25.37
N THR A 14 0.99 -11.53 24.37
CA THR A 14 0.47 -10.29 23.79
C THR A 14 -0.92 -10.50 23.19
N GLU A 15 -1.64 -9.43 22.82
CA GLU A 15 -2.90 -9.61 22.08
C GLU A 15 -2.63 -9.93 20.59
N VAL A 16 -1.67 -9.25 19.95
CA VAL A 16 -1.34 -9.45 18.53
C VAL A 16 0.16 -9.62 18.33
N LEU A 17 0.60 -10.72 17.70
CA LEU A 17 1.98 -10.88 17.25
C LEU A 17 2.08 -10.61 15.74
N ILE A 18 2.86 -9.62 15.36
CA ILE A 18 3.10 -9.22 13.97
C ILE A 18 4.49 -9.71 13.53
N VAL A 19 4.56 -10.44 12.43
CA VAL A 19 5.82 -10.94 11.85
C VAL A 19 6.15 -10.14 10.59
N GLY A 20 7.21 -9.34 10.63
CA GLY A 20 7.70 -8.53 9.52
C GLY A 20 7.36 -7.04 9.69
N ALA A 21 8.39 -6.21 9.75
CA ALA A 21 8.33 -4.76 9.91
C ALA A 21 8.70 -4.04 8.60
N GLY A 22 8.10 -4.50 7.49
CA GLY A 22 7.99 -3.74 6.24
C GLY A 22 6.82 -2.74 6.29
N PRO A 23 6.43 -2.12 5.17
CA PRO A 23 5.44 -1.04 5.16
C PRO A 23 4.08 -1.46 5.75
N ALA A 24 3.59 -2.64 5.37
CA ALA A 24 2.34 -3.19 5.90
C ALA A 24 2.39 -3.45 7.41
N GLY A 25 3.44 -4.13 7.89
CA GLY A 25 3.59 -4.44 9.32
C GLY A 25 3.82 -3.22 10.19
N LEU A 26 4.61 -2.25 9.74
CA LEU A 26 4.80 -0.98 10.45
C LEU A 26 3.51 -0.15 10.47
N THR A 27 2.75 -0.14 9.37
CA THR A 27 1.43 0.52 9.33
C THR A 27 0.47 -0.12 10.33
N LEU A 28 0.40 -1.47 10.35
CA LEU A 28 -0.45 -2.20 11.28
C LEU A 28 -0.05 -1.89 12.72
N ALA A 29 1.23 -1.99 13.06
CA ALA A 29 1.73 -1.71 14.40
C ALA A 29 1.46 -0.25 14.83
N ALA A 30 1.69 0.73 13.95
CA ALA A 30 1.39 2.13 14.26
C ALA A 30 -0.12 2.35 14.49
N SER A 31 -0.96 1.71 13.66
CA SER A 31 -2.42 1.79 13.79
C SER A 31 -2.92 1.14 15.08
N LEU A 32 -2.44 -0.07 15.41
CA LEU A 32 -2.76 -0.76 16.66
C LEU A 32 -2.28 0.02 17.88
N ARG A 33 -1.09 0.62 17.81
CA ARG A 33 -0.56 1.47 18.90
C ARG A 33 -1.45 2.69 19.14
N GLN A 34 -1.85 3.37 18.07
CA GLN A 34 -2.76 4.52 18.13
C GLN A 34 -4.15 4.14 18.68
N LEU A 35 -4.61 2.92 18.42
CA LEU A 35 -5.84 2.34 18.97
C LEU A 35 -5.68 1.77 20.40
N GLY A 36 -4.48 1.77 20.95
CA GLY A 36 -4.21 1.23 22.29
C GLY A 36 -4.26 -0.30 22.39
N VAL A 37 -4.08 -1.01 21.27
CA VAL A 37 -3.98 -2.48 21.26
C VAL A 37 -2.55 -2.90 21.60
N ASP A 38 -2.42 -3.89 22.47
CA ASP A 38 -1.12 -4.51 22.80
C ASP A 38 -0.63 -5.40 21.64
N PHE A 39 0.64 -5.27 21.28
CA PHE A 39 1.23 -6.09 20.23
C PHE A 39 2.73 -6.30 20.44
N VAL A 40 3.23 -7.37 19.83
CA VAL A 40 4.65 -7.62 19.62
C VAL A 40 4.92 -7.60 18.11
N LEU A 41 5.82 -6.72 17.67
CA LEU A 41 6.28 -6.67 16.28
C LEU A 41 7.72 -7.20 16.20
N ILE A 42 7.91 -8.31 15.51
CA ILE A 42 9.22 -8.90 15.24
C ILE A 42 9.63 -8.72 13.78
N ASP A 43 10.93 -8.59 13.52
CA ASP A 43 11.49 -8.63 12.18
C ASP A 43 12.86 -9.31 12.18
N ARG A 44 13.10 -10.18 11.19
CA ARG A 44 14.36 -10.91 11.04
C ARG A 44 15.54 -10.04 10.63
N ASN A 45 15.28 -8.89 10.04
CA ASN A 45 16.29 -7.95 9.59
C ASN A 45 16.75 -7.11 10.79
N THR A 46 18.03 -6.77 10.81
CA THR A 46 18.63 -5.94 11.87
C THR A 46 18.29 -4.45 11.74
N SER A 47 17.84 -4.02 10.56
CA SER A 47 17.50 -2.62 10.24
C SER A 47 16.53 -2.56 9.05
N VAL A 48 15.99 -1.37 8.79
CA VAL A 48 15.31 -1.06 7.52
C VAL A 48 16.27 -1.39 6.38
N GLN A 49 15.79 -2.18 5.42
CA GLN A 49 16.68 -2.68 4.37
C GLN A 49 16.94 -1.59 3.32
N PRO A 50 18.22 -1.36 2.93
CA PRO A 50 18.53 -0.41 1.87
C PRO A 50 18.06 -0.94 0.52
N GLY A 51 17.64 -0.02 -0.34
CA GLY A 51 17.10 -0.34 -1.66
C GLY A 51 15.58 -0.36 -1.66
N SER A 52 14.99 -0.14 -2.83
CA SER A 52 13.57 0.19 -2.93
C SER A 52 12.97 -0.51 -4.15
N LYS A 53 12.00 -1.39 -3.89
CA LYS A 53 11.18 -2.03 -4.93
C LYS A 53 10.02 -1.13 -5.35
N ALA A 54 9.40 -0.46 -4.38
CA ALA A 54 8.34 0.53 -4.61
C ALA A 54 8.86 1.96 -4.47
N ALA A 55 8.36 2.88 -5.31
CA ALA A 55 8.81 4.27 -5.39
C ALA A 55 7.67 5.29 -5.35
N ALA A 56 6.44 4.85 -5.07
CA ALA A 56 5.25 5.67 -5.21
C ALA A 56 4.23 5.35 -4.10
N VAL A 57 3.69 6.40 -3.49
CA VAL A 57 2.60 6.33 -2.53
C VAL A 57 1.39 7.04 -3.15
N GLN A 58 0.32 6.27 -3.37
CA GLN A 58 -0.90 6.68 -4.06
C GLN A 58 -1.77 7.59 -3.17
N PRO A 59 -2.62 8.45 -3.75
CA PRO A 59 -3.57 9.28 -3.02
C PRO A 59 -4.35 8.53 -1.94
N ARG A 60 -4.97 7.38 -2.24
CA ARG A 60 -5.73 6.61 -1.24
C ARG A 60 -4.88 6.20 -0.04
N THR A 61 -3.63 5.81 -0.29
CA THR A 61 -2.68 5.45 0.76
C THR A 61 -2.28 6.67 1.58
N LEU A 62 -2.03 7.81 0.95
CA LEU A 62 -1.72 9.07 1.66
C LEU A 62 -2.86 9.47 2.60
N GLU A 63 -4.12 9.26 2.21
CA GLU A 63 -5.27 9.51 3.09
C GLU A 63 -5.31 8.62 4.32
N TYR A 64 -4.90 7.35 4.19
CA TYR A 64 -4.77 6.50 5.36
C TYR A 64 -3.56 6.89 6.22
N LEU A 65 -2.43 7.22 5.58
CA LEU A 65 -1.23 7.70 6.28
C LEU A 65 -1.47 9.02 7.03
N GLU A 66 -2.38 9.87 6.56
CA GLU A 66 -2.86 11.06 7.28
C GLU A 66 -3.54 10.70 8.60
N ARG A 67 -4.40 9.67 8.61
CA ARG A 67 -5.11 9.20 9.82
C ARG A 67 -4.17 8.71 10.92
N ILE A 68 -3.00 8.20 10.52
CA ILE A 68 -1.95 7.76 11.45
C ILE A 68 -0.80 8.74 11.59
N GLY A 69 -0.89 9.95 11.02
CA GLY A 69 0.08 11.04 11.21
C GLY A 69 1.43 10.88 10.50
N VAL A 70 1.45 10.21 9.34
CA VAL A 70 2.68 9.92 8.57
C VAL A 70 2.81 10.77 7.30
N SER A 71 1.68 11.06 6.66
CA SER A 71 1.55 11.78 5.37
C SER A 71 2.41 13.04 5.28
N ASP A 72 2.26 14.00 6.21
CA ASP A 72 2.92 15.31 6.16
C ASP A 72 4.44 15.17 6.05
N THR A 73 5.03 14.35 6.93
CA THR A 73 6.47 14.14 6.97
C THR A 73 6.96 13.38 5.73
N LEU A 74 6.18 12.42 5.23
CA LEU A 74 6.54 11.60 4.07
C LEU A 74 6.46 12.40 2.76
N VAL A 75 5.42 13.22 2.60
CA VAL A 75 5.24 14.07 1.43
C VAL A 75 6.34 15.14 1.37
N ALA A 76 6.82 15.63 2.50
CA ALA A 76 7.91 16.60 2.56
C ALA A 76 9.26 16.04 2.07
N THR A 77 9.43 14.71 2.04
CA THR A 77 10.67 14.06 1.58
C THR A 77 10.55 13.46 0.17
N GLY A 78 9.34 13.41 -0.40
CA GLY A 78 9.06 12.88 -1.74
C GLY A 78 8.95 13.96 -2.83
N VAL A 79 8.83 13.53 -4.07
CA VAL A 79 8.47 14.39 -5.21
C VAL A 79 6.99 14.20 -5.54
N ARG A 80 6.24 15.30 -5.68
CA ARG A 80 4.81 15.24 -6.03
C ARG A 80 4.66 15.10 -7.55
N SER A 81 4.17 13.94 -8.00
CA SER A 81 3.83 13.68 -9.40
C SER A 81 2.34 13.96 -9.61
N PRO A 82 1.95 14.95 -10.42
CA PRO A 82 0.55 15.37 -10.58
C PRO A 82 -0.28 14.41 -11.43
N GLY A 83 0.34 13.35 -11.95
CA GLY A 83 -0.32 12.39 -12.81
C GLY A 83 0.62 11.30 -13.32
N PHE A 84 0.13 10.63 -14.35
CA PHE A 84 0.80 9.56 -15.06
C PHE A 84 0.64 9.77 -16.58
N SER A 85 1.70 9.49 -17.34
CA SER A 85 1.67 9.59 -18.79
C SER A 85 2.17 8.33 -19.51
N LEU A 86 1.51 7.96 -20.61
CA LEU A 86 2.00 6.98 -21.57
C LEU A 86 2.57 7.69 -22.79
N HIS A 87 3.75 7.29 -23.21
CA HIS A 87 4.48 7.89 -24.32
C HIS A 87 4.94 6.84 -25.32
N ASP A 88 4.98 7.22 -26.60
CA ASP A 88 5.77 6.58 -27.65
C ASP A 88 6.86 7.56 -28.07
N ARG A 89 8.04 7.44 -27.47
CA ARG A 89 9.11 8.46 -27.53
C ARG A 89 8.57 9.84 -27.11
N GLU A 90 8.65 10.83 -27.99
CA GLU A 90 8.18 12.20 -27.73
C GLU A 90 6.65 12.33 -27.84
N ARG A 91 5.96 11.37 -28.48
CA ARG A 91 4.52 11.43 -28.64
C ARG A 91 3.82 10.98 -27.36
N THR A 92 3.09 11.88 -26.70
CA THR A 92 2.15 11.50 -25.64
C THR A 92 0.98 10.72 -26.24
N LEU A 93 0.78 9.50 -25.76
CA LEU A 93 -0.37 8.66 -26.09
C LEU A 93 -1.54 8.96 -25.15
N LEU A 94 -1.24 9.17 -23.87
CA LEU A 94 -2.21 9.44 -22.82
C LEU A 94 -1.52 10.20 -21.69
N ARG A 95 -2.25 11.14 -21.07
CA ARG A 95 -1.86 11.74 -19.80
C ARG A 95 -3.09 11.76 -18.89
N ALA A 96 -3.01 11.07 -17.77
CA ALA A 96 -4.02 11.10 -16.71
C ALA A 96 -3.51 12.02 -15.59
N THR A 97 -4.29 13.03 -15.23
CA THR A 97 -3.97 13.95 -14.13
C THR A 97 -4.78 13.59 -12.89
N PHE A 98 -4.20 13.86 -11.73
CA PHE A 98 -4.85 13.70 -10.43
C PHE A 98 -5.48 14.99 -9.91
N ALA A 99 -5.36 16.12 -10.65
CA ALA A 99 -5.78 17.45 -10.21
C ALA A 99 -7.27 17.54 -9.82
N GLU A 100 -8.14 16.84 -10.56
CA GLU A 100 -9.59 16.85 -10.38
C GLU A 100 -10.08 15.72 -9.46
N LEU A 101 -9.18 14.93 -8.87
CA LEU A 101 -9.58 13.87 -7.95
C LEU A 101 -10.02 14.45 -6.61
N ASP A 102 -11.11 13.90 -6.07
CA ASP A 102 -11.67 14.32 -4.78
C ASP A 102 -10.85 13.79 -3.60
N THR A 103 -9.69 14.41 -3.38
CA THR A 103 -8.71 14.07 -2.36
C THR A 103 -7.85 15.28 -2.00
N PRO A 104 -7.41 15.43 -0.73
CA PRO A 104 -6.40 16.43 -0.37
C PRO A 104 -5.01 16.14 -0.96
N PHE A 105 -4.82 14.95 -1.55
CA PHE A 105 -3.56 14.53 -2.17
C PHE A 105 -3.74 14.29 -3.68
N PRO A 106 -4.00 15.33 -4.51
CA PRO A 106 -4.21 15.20 -5.96
C PRO A 106 -2.87 14.97 -6.71
N TYR A 107 -2.07 14.03 -6.21
CA TYR A 107 -0.75 13.68 -6.69
C TYR A 107 -0.31 12.32 -6.12
N VAL A 108 0.63 11.68 -6.81
CA VAL A 108 1.40 10.57 -6.24
C VAL A 108 2.65 11.12 -5.56
N SER A 109 2.93 10.66 -4.33
CA SER A 109 4.20 10.97 -3.68
C SER A 109 5.25 9.96 -4.14
N LEU A 110 6.20 10.42 -4.95
CA LEU A 110 7.34 9.64 -5.41
C LEU A 110 8.43 9.63 -4.34
N VAL A 111 8.40 8.57 -3.55
CA VAL A 111 9.26 8.36 -2.39
C VAL A 111 9.66 6.89 -2.33
N SER A 112 10.91 6.63 -1.96
CA SER A 112 11.42 5.27 -1.88
C SER A 112 10.72 4.47 -0.78
N GLN A 113 10.49 3.18 -1.01
CA GLN A 113 9.99 2.27 0.04
C GLN A 113 10.80 2.35 1.33
N GLN A 114 12.14 2.42 1.25
CA GLN A 114 12.99 2.58 2.42
C GLN A 114 12.60 3.82 3.23
N THR A 115 12.47 4.97 2.55
CA THR A 115 12.03 6.21 3.18
C THR A 115 10.63 6.08 3.77
N THR A 116 9.70 5.44 3.08
CA THR A 116 8.35 5.15 3.63
C THR A 116 8.44 4.31 4.91
N GLU A 117 9.24 3.25 4.95
CA GLU A 117 9.47 2.43 6.14
C GLU A 117 10.12 3.24 7.28
N GLU A 118 11.07 4.12 6.99
CA GLU A 118 11.71 4.99 7.98
C GLU A 118 10.70 5.97 8.61
N HIS A 119 9.79 6.54 7.81
CA HIS A 119 8.74 7.43 8.31
C HIS A 119 7.69 6.68 9.15
N LEU A 120 7.26 5.49 8.71
CA LEU A 120 6.37 4.63 9.47
C LEU A 120 7.00 4.17 10.80
N LEU A 121 8.27 3.78 10.77
CA LEU A 121 9.03 3.39 11.97
C LEU A 121 9.16 4.57 12.93
N ARG A 122 9.49 5.77 12.44
CA ARG A 122 9.54 6.97 13.28
C ARG A 122 8.21 7.22 13.97
N ARG A 123 7.11 7.13 13.23
CA ARG A 123 5.77 7.30 13.79
C ARG A 123 5.43 6.25 14.84
N LEU A 124 5.77 4.98 14.58
CA LEU A 124 5.59 3.91 15.56
C LEU A 124 6.31 4.20 16.87
N LEU A 125 7.57 4.67 16.79
CA LEU A 125 8.37 5.03 17.96
C LEU A 125 7.80 6.26 18.70
N GLU A 126 7.31 7.27 17.99
CA GLU A 126 6.63 8.44 18.59
C GLU A 126 5.35 8.04 19.34
N LEU A 127 4.64 7.02 18.87
CA LEU A 127 3.49 6.41 19.55
C LEU A 127 3.91 5.48 20.72
N GLY A 128 5.20 5.33 20.97
CA GLY A 128 5.76 4.46 22.02
C GLY A 128 5.70 2.97 21.69
N GLY A 129 5.56 2.61 20.41
CA GLY A 129 5.75 1.24 19.93
C GLY A 129 7.23 0.93 19.70
N THR A 130 7.54 -0.34 19.41
CA THR A 130 8.90 -0.79 19.13
C THR A 130 8.92 -1.89 18.07
N VAL A 131 10.10 -2.15 17.52
CA VAL A 131 10.35 -3.30 16.62
C VAL A 131 11.44 -4.16 17.24
N HIS A 132 11.14 -5.43 17.50
CA HIS A 132 12.12 -6.43 17.91
C HIS A 132 12.85 -6.93 16.66
N ARG A 133 13.93 -6.24 16.28
CA ARG A 133 14.80 -6.57 15.15
C ARG A 133 15.66 -7.81 15.46
N ASP A 134 16.12 -8.50 14.43
CA ASP A 134 16.86 -9.78 14.51
C ASP A 134 16.11 -10.89 15.27
N HIS A 135 14.76 -10.86 15.19
CA HIS A 135 13.90 -11.89 15.74
C HIS A 135 13.17 -12.61 14.60
N ARG A 136 13.27 -13.94 14.58
CA ARG A 136 12.77 -14.78 13.48
C ARG A 136 11.58 -15.61 13.94
N PHE A 137 10.47 -15.52 13.22
CA PHE A 137 9.38 -16.50 13.34
C PHE A 137 9.87 -17.88 12.91
N ILE A 138 9.59 -18.90 13.73
CA ILE A 138 9.94 -20.30 13.47
C ILE A 138 8.70 -21.15 13.17
N GLY A 139 7.62 -20.92 13.89
CA GLY A 139 6.37 -21.68 13.75
C GLY A 139 5.34 -21.23 14.78
N PHE A 140 4.14 -21.82 14.72
CA PHE A 140 3.13 -21.64 15.75
C PHE A 140 2.32 -22.94 15.97
N SER A 141 1.61 -23.01 17.08
CA SER A 141 0.57 -24.00 17.38
C SER A 141 -0.72 -23.28 17.77
N THR A 142 -1.86 -23.93 17.51
CA THR A 142 -3.21 -23.48 17.90
C THR A 142 -3.82 -24.39 18.97
N ASP A 143 -3.00 -25.08 19.77
CA ASP A 143 -3.46 -26.07 20.77
C ASP A 143 -4.16 -25.43 21.99
N PHE A 144 -4.16 -24.10 22.08
CA PHE A 144 -4.74 -23.29 23.14
C PHE A 144 -5.52 -22.10 22.53
N PRO A 145 -6.38 -21.40 23.30
CA PRO A 145 -7.06 -20.22 22.79
C PRO A 145 -6.07 -19.20 22.20
N GLY A 146 -6.23 -18.88 20.91
CA GLY A 146 -5.27 -18.07 20.15
C GLY A 146 -4.16 -18.91 19.49
N VAL A 147 -2.92 -18.47 19.63
CA VAL A 147 -1.73 -19.09 19.06
C VAL A 147 -0.55 -19.05 20.04
N SER A 148 0.24 -20.11 20.07
CA SER A 148 1.58 -20.11 20.68
C SER A 148 2.62 -19.99 19.57
N VAL A 149 3.28 -18.84 19.47
CA VAL A 149 4.25 -18.54 18.42
C VAL A 149 5.67 -18.76 18.92
N THR A 150 6.46 -19.54 18.19
CA THR A 150 7.88 -19.74 18.46
C THR A 150 8.71 -18.72 17.71
N VAL A 151 9.50 -17.94 18.45
CA VAL A 151 10.40 -16.90 17.95
C VAL A 151 11.83 -17.25 18.32
N ALA A 152 12.75 -17.15 17.37
CA ALA A 152 14.19 -17.23 17.62
C ALA A 152 14.76 -15.82 17.80
N GLY A 153 15.48 -15.60 18.91
CA GLY A 153 16.20 -14.36 19.19
C GLY A 153 17.56 -14.25 18.46
N PRO A 154 18.29 -13.14 18.68
CA PRO A 154 19.61 -12.87 18.07
C PRO A 154 20.67 -13.93 18.40
N ASP A 155 20.60 -14.52 19.59
CA ASP A 155 21.48 -15.58 20.09
C ASP A 155 21.04 -16.99 19.65
N GLY A 156 19.93 -17.08 18.91
CA GLY A 156 19.31 -18.34 18.51
C GLY A 156 18.44 -18.99 19.59
N ALA A 157 18.28 -18.38 20.77
CA ALA A 157 17.38 -18.88 21.79
C ALA A 157 15.93 -18.85 21.28
N LEU A 158 15.19 -19.93 21.55
CA LEU A 158 13.79 -20.04 21.19
C LEU A 158 12.92 -19.60 22.37
N GLN A 159 11.96 -18.72 22.09
CA GLN A 159 10.95 -18.28 23.02
C GLN A 159 9.56 -18.54 22.43
N ALA A 160 8.67 -19.10 23.23
CA ALA A 160 7.25 -19.19 22.92
C ALA A 160 6.54 -17.93 23.44
N ILE A 161 5.70 -17.32 22.61
CA ILE A 161 4.86 -16.17 22.94
C ILE A 161 3.40 -16.57 22.70
N SER A 162 2.56 -16.44 23.71
CA SER A 162 1.12 -16.60 23.56
C SER A 162 0.52 -15.34 22.95
N ALA A 163 -0.25 -15.46 21.87
CA ALA A 163 -0.97 -14.34 21.27
C ALA A 163 -2.41 -14.72 20.92
N ARG A 164 -3.33 -13.76 20.95
CA ARG A 164 -4.69 -14.01 20.46
C ARG A 164 -4.72 -14.13 18.93
N TYR A 165 -3.93 -13.29 18.26
CA TYR A 165 -3.79 -13.32 16.80
C TYR A 165 -2.31 -13.27 16.37
N LEU A 166 -2.00 -13.99 15.28
CA LEU A 166 -0.74 -13.93 14.56
C LEU A 166 -0.97 -13.27 13.20
N VAL A 167 -0.24 -12.21 12.89
CA VAL A 167 -0.35 -11.50 11.62
C VAL A 167 0.96 -11.58 10.83
N GLY A 168 0.92 -12.29 9.70
CA GLY A 168 2.01 -12.40 8.76
C GLY A 168 2.11 -11.18 7.85
N CYS A 169 3.14 -10.37 8.06
CA CYS A 169 3.57 -9.22 7.25
C CYS A 169 4.97 -9.46 6.65
N ASP A 170 5.38 -10.72 6.52
CA ASP A 170 6.75 -11.20 6.31
C ASP A 170 7.13 -11.42 4.83
N GLY A 171 6.35 -10.82 3.94
CA GLY A 171 6.66 -10.66 2.53
C GLY A 171 6.34 -11.88 1.65
N VAL A 172 6.78 -11.83 0.39
CA VAL A 172 6.44 -12.82 -0.66
C VAL A 172 6.77 -14.26 -0.25
N ARG A 173 7.84 -14.45 0.54
CA ARG A 173 8.27 -15.76 1.08
C ARG A 173 7.79 -15.95 2.53
N SER A 174 6.54 -15.57 2.80
CA SER A 174 5.94 -15.63 4.12
C SER A 174 6.06 -17.02 4.75
N ALA A 175 6.78 -17.09 5.86
CA ALA A 175 6.88 -18.27 6.71
C ALA A 175 5.57 -18.48 7.46
N VAL A 176 4.87 -17.40 7.84
CA VAL A 176 3.55 -17.47 8.48
C VAL A 176 2.52 -18.12 7.55
N ARG A 177 2.40 -17.66 6.30
CA ARG A 177 1.50 -18.24 5.30
C ARG A 177 1.78 -19.73 5.09
N THR A 178 3.06 -20.07 4.98
CA THR A 178 3.50 -21.46 4.77
C THR A 178 3.15 -22.34 5.97
N ALA A 179 3.44 -21.88 7.19
CA ALA A 179 3.12 -22.60 8.42
C ALA A 179 1.62 -22.76 8.65
N ALA A 180 0.81 -21.80 8.19
CA ALA A 180 -0.65 -21.86 8.25
C ALA A 180 -1.29 -22.75 7.18
N GLY A 181 -0.49 -23.33 6.26
CA GLY A 181 -0.99 -24.18 5.18
C GLY A 181 -1.83 -23.43 4.14
N ILE A 182 -1.71 -22.11 4.06
CA ILE A 182 -2.50 -21.28 3.14
C ILE A 182 -1.86 -21.31 1.74
N GLY A 183 -2.62 -21.74 0.74
CA GLY A 183 -2.17 -21.78 -0.65
C GLY A 183 -1.82 -20.40 -1.21
N PHE A 184 -0.87 -20.36 -2.13
CA PHE A 184 -0.44 -19.12 -2.81
C PHE A 184 -0.44 -19.28 -4.33
N PRO A 185 -1.64 -19.47 -4.93
CA PRO A 185 -1.82 -19.66 -6.36
C PRO A 185 -1.43 -18.41 -7.16
N GLY A 186 -1.09 -18.63 -8.42
CA GLY A 186 -0.72 -17.59 -9.37
C GLY A 186 0.52 -17.96 -10.18
N GLN A 187 1.06 -16.99 -10.90
CA GLN A 187 2.17 -17.20 -11.83
C GLN A 187 3.48 -16.67 -11.24
N ALA A 188 4.51 -17.51 -11.27
CA ALA A 188 5.89 -17.05 -11.13
C ALA A 188 6.42 -16.77 -12.54
N HIS A 189 6.68 -15.50 -12.84
CA HIS A 189 7.28 -15.13 -14.12
C HIS A 189 8.79 -15.31 -14.04
N GLU A 190 9.39 -15.92 -15.07
CA GLU A 190 10.86 -15.98 -15.18
C GLU A 190 11.47 -14.60 -15.50
N GLN A 191 10.66 -13.69 -16.02
CA GLN A 191 11.06 -12.35 -16.41
C GLN A 191 11.59 -11.54 -15.22
N LEU A 192 12.86 -11.15 -15.30
CA LEU A 192 13.48 -10.19 -14.40
C LEU A 192 13.18 -8.76 -14.86
N PHE A 193 13.15 -7.83 -13.92
CA PHE A 193 13.04 -6.39 -14.19
C PHE A 193 14.28 -5.69 -13.66
N THR A 194 14.92 -4.89 -14.51
CA THR A 194 15.95 -3.94 -14.14
C THR A 194 15.29 -2.78 -13.41
N ILE A 195 15.80 -2.45 -12.23
CA ILE A 195 15.46 -1.26 -11.46
C ILE A 195 16.77 -0.50 -11.22
N ALA A 196 16.83 0.75 -11.66
CA ALA A 196 18.00 1.60 -11.46
C ALA A 196 17.58 3.00 -11.03
N ASP A 197 18.36 3.60 -10.12
CA ASP A 197 18.25 5.01 -9.77
C ASP A 197 19.48 5.72 -10.32
N VAL A 198 19.24 6.80 -11.07
CA VAL A 198 20.26 7.49 -11.85
C VAL A 198 20.21 9.00 -11.65
N ARG A 199 21.33 9.67 -11.93
CA ARG A 199 21.35 11.11 -12.22
C ARG A 199 21.49 11.33 -13.70
N LEU A 200 20.87 12.40 -14.18
CA LEU A 200 20.92 12.83 -15.57
C LEU A 200 21.74 14.12 -15.73
N SER A 201 22.29 14.31 -16.92
CA SER A 201 22.85 15.59 -17.34
C SER A 201 21.79 16.70 -17.31
N ALA A 202 22.19 17.97 -17.20
CA ALA A 202 21.26 19.11 -17.17
C ALA A 202 20.30 19.12 -18.38
N ALA A 203 20.82 18.92 -19.60
CA ALA A 203 19.98 18.80 -20.80
C ALA A 203 19.00 17.61 -20.70
N GLY A 204 19.41 16.50 -20.10
CA GLY A 204 18.54 15.36 -19.85
C GLY A 204 17.42 15.63 -18.85
N GLN A 205 17.65 16.53 -17.88
CA GLN A 205 16.63 16.95 -16.91
C GLN A 205 15.56 17.84 -17.56
N GLU A 206 15.92 18.63 -18.58
CA GLU A 206 14.96 19.44 -19.33
C GLU A 206 14.02 18.60 -20.23
N LEU A 207 14.45 17.40 -20.61
CA LEU A 207 13.68 16.48 -21.46
C LEU A 207 12.59 15.70 -20.71
N VAL A 208 12.62 15.70 -19.37
CA VAL A 208 11.77 14.83 -18.57
C VAL A 208 10.68 15.64 -17.87
N ALA A 209 9.43 15.19 -18.00
CA ALA A 209 8.32 15.77 -17.26
C ALA A 209 8.41 15.43 -15.77
N HIS A 210 7.70 16.18 -14.93
CA HIS A 210 7.55 15.86 -13.50
C HIS A 210 6.59 14.69 -13.23
N ASP A 211 5.97 14.13 -14.28
CA ASP A 211 5.06 13.00 -14.18
C ASP A 211 5.86 11.69 -14.09
N THR A 212 5.23 10.67 -13.51
CA THR A 212 5.62 9.29 -13.78
C THR A 212 5.27 8.95 -15.22
N THR A 213 6.23 8.48 -16.01
CA THR A 213 6.07 8.24 -17.44
C THR A 213 6.37 6.80 -17.81
N PHE A 214 5.47 6.19 -18.58
CA PHE A 214 5.67 4.88 -19.18
C PHE A 214 5.88 5.05 -20.67
N PHE A 215 7.08 4.73 -21.12
CA PHE A 215 7.41 4.67 -22.53
C PHE A 215 7.08 3.28 -23.08
N LEU A 216 6.27 3.25 -24.13
CA LEU A 216 5.85 2.05 -24.84
C LEU A 216 6.49 2.01 -26.23
N SER A 217 7.78 1.67 -26.28
CA SER A 217 8.55 1.57 -27.52
C SER A 217 8.47 0.18 -28.15
N GLY A 218 8.82 0.06 -29.44
CA GLY A 218 9.01 -1.24 -30.10
C GLY A 218 10.18 -2.08 -29.51
N ALA A 219 11.14 -1.43 -28.84
CA ALA A 219 12.22 -2.11 -28.12
C ALA A 219 11.78 -2.65 -26.75
N GLY A 220 10.57 -2.30 -26.29
CA GLY A 220 10.00 -2.70 -25.01
C GLY A 220 9.59 -1.50 -24.15
N MET A 221 8.94 -1.79 -23.03
CA MET A 221 8.51 -0.77 -22.08
C MET A 221 9.66 -0.23 -21.23
N LEU A 222 9.51 1.02 -20.78
CA LEU A 222 10.34 1.64 -19.75
C LEU A 222 9.46 2.53 -18.87
N LEU A 223 9.48 2.31 -17.56
CA LEU A 223 8.92 3.22 -16.56
C LEU A 223 10.03 4.16 -16.08
N PHE A 224 9.73 5.45 -16.08
CA PHE A 224 10.61 6.53 -15.69
C PHE A 224 9.90 7.46 -14.70
N SER A 225 10.49 7.69 -13.53
CA SER A 225 9.88 8.55 -12.50
C SER A 225 10.93 9.42 -11.80
N PRO A 226 10.67 10.71 -11.56
CA PRO A 226 11.55 11.54 -10.75
C PRO A 226 11.51 11.13 -9.27
N LEU A 227 12.63 11.33 -8.57
CA LEU A 227 12.81 11.08 -7.15
C LEU A 227 13.50 12.29 -6.51
N ALA A 228 13.43 12.39 -5.18
CA ALA A 228 14.07 13.46 -4.44
C ALA A 228 15.60 13.51 -4.68
N GLY A 229 16.17 14.72 -4.66
CA GLY A 229 17.60 14.93 -4.85
C GLY A 229 18.09 14.76 -6.30
N GLU A 230 17.26 15.15 -7.27
CA GLU A 230 17.55 15.09 -8.72
C GLU A 230 17.90 13.68 -9.21
N GLN A 231 17.27 12.69 -8.58
CA GLN A 231 17.41 11.28 -8.96
C GLN A 231 16.22 10.87 -9.82
N TYR A 232 16.41 9.85 -10.64
CA TYR A 232 15.37 9.31 -11.49
C TYR A 232 15.39 7.79 -11.42
N ARG A 233 14.20 7.21 -11.28
CA ARG A 233 14.03 5.77 -11.32
C ARG A 233 13.73 5.29 -12.73
N VAL A 234 14.43 4.24 -13.12
CA VAL A 234 14.28 3.51 -14.37
C VAL A 234 13.84 2.09 -14.03
N VAL A 235 12.70 1.66 -14.56
CA VAL A 235 12.22 0.28 -14.44
C VAL A 235 11.91 -0.28 -15.81
N SER A 236 12.44 -1.44 -16.13
CA SER A 236 12.22 -2.08 -17.43
C SER A 236 12.43 -3.59 -17.33
N PRO A 237 11.74 -4.41 -18.16
CA PRO A 237 12.09 -5.81 -18.30
C PRO A 237 13.58 -5.97 -18.64
N ALA A 238 14.28 -6.77 -17.85
CA ALA A 238 15.68 -7.12 -18.04
C ALA A 238 15.82 -8.13 -19.20
N PRO A 239 16.93 -8.12 -19.95
CA PRO A 239 17.26 -9.18 -20.88
C PRO A 239 17.39 -10.53 -20.16
N PRO A 240 17.09 -11.67 -20.83
CA PRO A 240 17.33 -13.00 -20.27
C PRO A 240 18.77 -13.16 -19.77
N GLY A 241 18.94 -13.71 -18.57
CA GLY A 241 20.25 -13.96 -17.98
C GLY A 241 20.96 -12.73 -17.38
N GLN A 242 20.42 -11.52 -17.53
CA GLN A 242 20.96 -10.34 -16.85
C GLN A 242 20.53 -10.34 -15.39
N THR A 243 21.48 -10.49 -14.46
CA THR A 243 21.25 -10.43 -13.02
C THR A 243 21.68 -9.10 -12.40
N GLU A 244 22.68 -8.45 -12.98
CA GLU A 244 23.22 -7.17 -12.52
C GLU A 244 23.34 -6.19 -13.70
N PRO A 245 22.52 -5.13 -13.75
CA PRO A 245 22.57 -4.14 -14.82
C PRO A 245 23.78 -3.23 -14.66
N THR A 246 24.55 -3.06 -15.74
CA THR A 246 25.69 -2.12 -15.78
C THR A 246 25.23 -0.69 -16.12
N PRO A 247 26.06 0.35 -15.88
CA PRO A 247 25.72 1.70 -16.30
C PRO A 247 25.43 1.86 -17.80
N SER A 248 26.14 1.11 -18.66
CA SER A 248 25.88 1.12 -20.10
C SER A 248 24.55 0.45 -20.45
N ASP A 249 24.12 -0.57 -19.71
CA ASP A 249 22.78 -1.15 -19.86
C ASP A 249 21.69 -0.15 -19.53
N VAL A 250 21.84 0.60 -18.43
CA VAL A 250 20.86 1.62 -18.03
C VAL A 250 20.81 2.75 -19.06
N GLN A 251 21.96 3.24 -19.52
CA GLN A 251 22.01 4.25 -20.59
C GLN A 251 21.32 3.74 -21.87
N ARG A 252 21.57 2.49 -22.26
CA ARG A 252 20.95 1.89 -23.44
C ARG A 252 19.43 1.81 -23.31
N LEU A 253 18.89 1.49 -22.13
CA LEU A 253 17.45 1.51 -21.87
C LEU A 253 16.86 2.91 -22.11
N LEU A 254 17.51 3.97 -21.62
CA LEU A 254 17.03 5.35 -21.84
C LEU A 254 17.08 5.76 -23.31
N THR A 255 18.14 5.36 -24.04
CA THR A 255 18.32 5.68 -25.46
C THR A 255 17.34 4.92 -26.36
N GLU A 256 17.13 3.62 -26.11
CA GLU A 256 16.30 2.76 -26.95
C GLU A 256 14.81 2.92 -26.67
N ARG A 257 14.45 3.13 -25.39
CA ARG A 257 13.05 3.03 -24.91
C ARG A 257 12.54 4.32 -24.29
N GLY A 258 13.40 5.12 -23.68
CA GLY A 258 13.01 6.25 -22.82
C GLY A 258 13.18 7.64 -23.45
N PRO A 259 13.43 8.67 -22.63
CA PRO A 259 13.52 10.07 -23.06
C PRO A 259 14.83 10.45 -23.76
N GLN A 260 15.71 9.48 -24.06
CA GLN A 260 17.02 9.70 -24.67
C GLN A 260 17.96 10.61 -23.84
N ALA A 261 17.70 10.76 -22.55
CA ALA A 261 18.55 11.52 -21.65
C ALA A 261 19.90 10.81 -21.37
N THR A 262 20.94 11.62 -21.19
CA THR A 262 22.28 11.12 -20.81
C THR A 262 22.37 10.91 -19.31
N VAL A 263 22.73 9.69 -18.90
CA VAL A 263 23.03 9.29 -17.53
C VAL A 263 24.42 9.78 -17.16
N THR A 264 24.52 10.56 -16.09
CA THR A 264 25.81 11.01 -15.52
C THR A 264 26.30 10.09 -14.41
N GLU A 265 25.38 9.43 -13.69
CA GLU A 265 25.69 8.55 -12.58
C GLU A 265 24.60 7.48 -12.43
N VAL A 266 25.01 6.24 -12.15
CA VAL A 266 24.11 5.19 -11.67
C VAL A 266 24.34 5.01 -10.18
N ILE A 267 23.38 5.45 -9.37
CA ILE A 267 23.45 5.43 -7.91
C ILE A 267 23.31 3.99 -7.42
N ARG A 268 22.37 3.25 -8.02
CA ARG A 268 22.18 1.82 -7.81
C ARG A 268 21.45 1.19 -8.99
N ALA A 269 21.75 -0.07 -9.26
CA ALA A 269 21.02 -0.89 -10.21
C ALA A 269 20.94 -2.33 -9.72
N SER A 270 19.78 -2.96 -9.87
CA SER A 270 19.56 -4.36 -9.53
C SER A 270 18.50 -4.98 -10.43
N THR A 271 18.40 -6.31 -10.40
CA THR A 271 17.27 -7.01 -11.00
C THR A 271 16.33 -7.59 -9.94
N TYR A 272 15.04 -7.60 -10.26
CA TYR A 272 14.02 -8.18 -9.41
C TYR A 272 13.15 -9.16 -10.19
N ARG A 273 12.79 -10.28 -9.55
CA ARG A 273 11.86 -11.25 -10.11
C ARG A 273 10.44 -10.91 -9.70
N VAL A 274 9.55 -10.84 -10.68
CA VAL A 274 8.13 -10.58 -10.47
C VAL A 274 7.39 -11.88 -10.22
N GLN A 275 6.50 -11.86 -9.23
CA GLN A 275 5.52 -12.90 -8.99
C GLN A 275 4.15 -12.25 -8.90
N GLU A 276 3.14 -12.88 -9.51
CA GLU A 276 1.75 -12.47 -9.50
C GLU A 276 0.94 -13.56 -8.81
N ARG A 277 0.65 -13.37 -7.52
CA ARG A 277 0.02 -14.38 -6.67
C ARG A 277 -0.86 -13.73 -5.62
N VAL A 278 -1.93 -14.41 -5.25
CA VAL A 278 -2.84 -14.02 -4.16
C VAL A 278 -3.06 -15.25 -3.29
N ALA A 279 -2.99 -15.08 -1.98
CA ALA A 279 -3.24 -16.14 -1.01
C ALA A 279 -4.71 -16.51 -1.05
N GLU A 280 -5.01 -17.81 -1.02
CA GLU A 280 -6.40 -18.31 -1.12
C GLU A 280 -7.31 -17.74 -0.03
N GLN A 281 -6.73 -17.48 1.14
CA GLN A 281 -7.41 -16.92 2.29
C GLN A 281 -6.48 -15.91 2.96
N PHE A 282 -7.06 -14.79 3.42
CA PHE A 282 -6.31 -13.77 4.17
C PHE A 282 -6.39 -14.00 5.68
N ARG A 283 -7.23 -14.95 6.10
CA ARG A 283 -7.45 -15.35 7.48
C ARG A 283 -7.64 -16.87 7.53
N ASN A 284 -7.03 -17.52 8.51
CA ASN A 284 -7.30 -18.89 8.91
C ASN A 284 -7.33 -18.95 10.44
N GLY A 285 -8.53 -18.88 11.01
CA GLY A 285 -8.73 -18.77 12.47
C GLY A 285 -8.01 -17.53 13.05
N PRO A 286 -7.08 -17.72 14.02
CA PRO A 286 -6.33 -16.63 14.64
C PRO A 286 -5.15 -16.12 13.79
N VAL A 287 -4.90 -16.70 12.61
CA VAL A 287 -3.79 -16.32 11.73
C VAL A 287 -4.29 -15.48 10.58
N LEU A 288 -3.67 -14.31 10.36
CA LEU A 288 -4.02 -13.40 9.26
C LEU A 288 -2.78 -13.04 8.42
N LEU A 289 -2.98 -12.67 7.16
CA LEU A 289 -1.92 -12.27 6.23
C LEU A 289 -2.17 -10.86 5.70
N VAL A 290 -1.12 -10.04 5.60
CA VAL A 290 -1.21 -8.64 5.16
C VAL A 290 -0.08 -8.31 4.17
N GLY A 291 -0.39 -7.55 3.13
CA GLY A 291 0.59 -7.10 2.12
C GLY A 291 1.22 -8.25 1.34
N ASP A 292 2.53 -8.19 1.11
CA ASP A 292 3.28 -9.19 0.31
C ASP A 292 3.15 -10.64 0.81
N ALA A 293 2.78 -10.85 2.08
CA ALA A 293 2.46 -12.17 2.62
C ALA A 293 1.13 -12.72 2.07
N ALA A 294 0.19 -11.85 1.72
CA ALA A 294 -1.12 -12.16 1.19
C ALA A 294 -1.21 -12.03 -0.34
N HIS A 295 -0.47 -11.11 -0.97
CA HIS A 295 -0.49 -10.92 -2.43
C HIS A 295 0.78 -10.28 -2.95
N THR A 296 1.19 -10.61 -4.18
CA THR A 296 2.35 -10.03 -4.87
C THR A 296 1.99 -9.81 -6.33
N HIS A 297 2.58 -8.80 -6.96
CA HIS A 297 2.32 -8.49 -8.36
C HIS A 297 3.50 -7.78 -9.04
N SER A 298 3.32 -7.45 -10.32
CA SER A 298 4.28 -6.69 -11.13
C SER A 298 4.47 -5.26 -10.62
N PRO A 299 5.73 -4.74 -10.57
CA PRO A 299 6.02 -3.37 -10.16
C PRO A 299 5.45 -2.33 -11.14
N ALA A 300 4.97 -2.74 -12.31
CA ALA A 300 4.45 -1.87 -13.36
C ALA A 300 3.24 -1.00 -12.93
N GLY A 301 2.59 -1.26 -11.79
CA GLY A 301 1.55 -0.36 -11.24
C GLY A 301 1.98 0.43 -10.00
N ALA A 302 3.13 0.08 -9.39
CA ALA A 302 3.53 0.57 -8.06
C ALA A 302 2.45 0.42 -6.94
N GLN A 303 1.53 -0.53 -7.07
CA GLN A 303 0.35 -0.66 -6.20
C GLN A 303 0.57 -1.53 -4.94
N GLY A 304 1.63 -2.32 -4.84
CA GLY A 304 1.71 -3.40 -3.84
C GLY A 304 1.91 -2.93 -2.43
N MET A 305 2.88 -2.03 -2.27
CA MET A 305 3.09 -1.33 -1.01
C MET A 305 1.81 -0.57 -0.59
N ASN A 306 1.13 0.07 -1.54
CA ASN A 306 -0.09 0.84 -1.31
C ASN A 306 -1.23 -0.06 -0.82
N THR A 307 -1.49 -1.15 -1.54
CA THR A 307 -2.50 -2.14 -1.18
C THR A 307 -2.19 -2.79 0.17
N GLY A 308 -0.92 -3.14 0.44
CA GLY A 308 -0.53 -3.69 1.75
C GLY A 308 -0.68 -2.73 2.93
N ILE A 309 -0.45 -1.42 2.71
CA ILE A 309 -0.72 -0.39 3.74
C ILE A 309 -2.24 -0.28 3.97
N GLN A 310 -3.05 -0.33 2.90
CA GLN A 310 -4.50 -0.30 3.02
C GLN A 310 -5.07 -1.56 3.66
N ASP A 311 -4.47 -2.73 3.43
CA ASP A 311 -4.84 -3.98 4.12
C ASP A 311 -4.61 -3.85 5.63
N ALA A 312 -3.45 -3.33 6.02
CA ALA A 312 -3.13 -3.06 7.42
C ALA A 312 -4.14 -2.10 8.05
N GLY A 313 -4.53 -1.05 7.31
CA GLY A 313 -5.52 -0.10 7.78
C GLY A 313 -6.94 -0.67 7.92
N ASN A 314 -7.33 -1.54 6.99
CA ASN A 314 -8.59 -2.26 7.06
C ASN A 314 -8.64 -3.22 8.26
N LEU A 315 -7.52 -3.90 8.55
CA LEU A 315 -7.46 -4.89 9.61
C LEU A 315 -7.35 -4.27 11.02
N ALA A 316 -6.59 -3.18 11.18
CA ALA A 316 -6.24 -2.64 12.50
C ALA A 316 -7.47 -2.31 13.38
N TRP A 317 -8.46 -1.62 12.82
CA TRP A 317 -9.65 -1.23 13.59
C TRP A 317 -10.57 -2.41 13.90
N LYS A 318 -10.60 -3.43 13.02
CA LYS A 318 -11.36 -4.67 13.22
C LYS A 318 -10.76 -5.47 14.37
N LEU A 319 -9.43 -5.63 14.39
CA LEU A 319 -8.72 -6.23 15.52
C LEU A 319 -9.02 -5.49 16.81
N HIS A 320 -8.94 -4.15 16.82
CA HIS A 320 -9.28 -3.36 17.99
C HIS A 320 -10.73 -3.60 18.47
N ALA A 321 -11.71 -3.60 17.56
CA ALA A 321 -13.11 -3.83 17.91
C ALA A 321 -13.34 -5.23 18.52
N VAL A 322 -12.70 -6.27 17.97
CA VAL A 322 -12.81 -7.64 18.51
C VAL A 322 -12.10 -7.79 19.85
N LEU A 323 -10.87 -7.28 19.97
CA LEU A 323 -10.06 -7.40 21.19
C LEU A 323 -10.66 -6.64 22.37
N THR A 324 -11.37 -5.54 22.11
CA THR A 324 -12.10 -4.78 23.14
C THR A 324 -13.49 -5.32 23.44
N GLY A 325 -13.95 -6.35 22.72
CA GLY A 325 -15.29 -6.94 22.88
C GLY A 325 -16.43 -6.11 22.28
N ALA A 326 -16.10 -5.07 21.52
CA ALA A 326 -17.07 -4.19 20.88
C ALA A 326 -17.71 -4.85 19.63
N ALA A 327 -17.04 -5.85 19.05
CA ALA A 327 -17.56 -6.69 17.98
C ALA A 327 -17.17 -8.16 18.19
N GLY A 328 -17.94 -9.09 17.62
CA GLY A 328 -17.60 -10.51 17.59
C GLY A 328 -16.48 -10.83 16.58
N ASP A 329 -15.89 -12.00 16.74
CA ASP A 329 -14.75 -12.49 15.94
C ASP A 329 -15.08 -12.60 14.43
N GLU A 330 -16.36 -12.76 14.09
CA GLU A 330 -16.88 -12.74 12.71
C GLU A 330 -16.60 -11.43 11.96
N LEU A 331 -16.39 -10.30 12.68
CA LEU A 331 -15.99 -9.06 12.03
C LEU A 331 -14.65 -9.21 11.28
N LEU A 332 -13.73 -10.04 11.78
CA LEU A 332 -12.45 -10.27 11.13
C LEU A 332 -12.58 -11.08 9.82
N ASP A 333 -13.69 -11.79 9.59
CA ASP A 333 -13.94 -12.44 8.29
C ASP A 333 -14.17 -11.43 7.18
N SER A 334 -14.72 -10.25 7.53
CA SER A 334 -14.87 -9.14 6.59
C SER A 334 -13.52 -8.63 6.06
N TYR A 335 -12.40 -8.84 6.77
CA TYR A 335 -11.08 -8.46 6.24
C TYR A 335 -10.77 -9.22 4.95
N HIS A 336 -10.97 -10.54 4.93
CA HIS A 336 -10.81 -11.33 3.71
C HIS A 336 -11.85 -10.92 2.66
N ALA A 337 -13.13 -10.86 3.04
CA ALA A 337 -14.21 -10.53 2.11
C ALA A 337 -14.03 -9.17 1.41
N GLU A 338 -13.43 -8.19 2.10
CA GLU A 338 -13.18 -6.85 1.56
C GLU A 338 -11.86 -6.76 0.78
N ARG A 339 -10.77 -7.33 1.31
CA ARG A 339 -9.42 -7.07 0.78
C ARG A 339 -8.95 -8.09 -0.25
N HIS A 340 -9.43 -9.32 -0.19
CA HIS A 340 -9.05 -10.33 -1.16
C HIS A 340 -9.53 -9.99 -2.58
N PRO A 341 -10.79 -9.54 -2.81
CA PRO A 341 -11.23 -9.12 -4.15
C PRO A 341 -10.41 -7.94 -4.70
N VAL A 342 -10.06 -6.96 -3.84
CA VAL A 342 -9.23 -5.81 -4.22
C VAL A 342 -7.85 -6.26 -4.69
N ALA A 343 -7.19 -7.16 -3.96
CA ALA A 343 -5.90 -7.70 -4.36
C ALA A 343 -5.99 -8.49 -5.68
N ALA A 344 -7.05 -9.28 -5.87
CA ALA A 344 -7.27 -10.05 -7.09
C ALA A 344 -7.52 -9.15 -8.31
N GLU A 345 -8.34 -8.11 -8.20
CA GLU A 345 -8.60 -7.14 -9.26
C GLU A 345 -7.31 -6.39 -9.64
N MET A 346 -6.52 -5.96 -8.64
CA MET A 346 -5.26 -5.27 -8.88
C MET A 346 -4.23 -6.16 -9.59
N VAL A 347 -4.10 -7.44 -9.20
CA VAL A 347 -3.24 -8.40 -9.91
C VAL A 347 -3.72 -8.59 -11.36
N ALA A 348 -5.02 -8.74 -11.59
CA ALA A 348 -5.58 -8.90 -12.93
C ALA A 348 -5.34 -7.65 -13.82
N PHE A 349 -5.55 -6.46 -13.26
CA PHE A 349 -5.33 -5.19 -13.94
C PHE A 349 -3.86 -5.00 -14.33
N THR A 350 -2.94 -5.21 -13.38
CA THR A 350 -1.50 -5.05 -13.61
C THR A 350 -0.94 -6.09 -14.60
N ALA A 351 -1.46 -7.33 -14.58
CA ALA A 351 -1.08 -8.37 -15.55
C ALA A 351 -1.52 -8.00 -16.97
N LEU A 352 -2.73 -7.47 -17.16
CA LEU A 352 -3.21 -6.99 -18.45
C LEU A 352 -2.34 -5.85 -18.97
N PHE A 353 -2.02 -4.88 -18.12
CA PHE A 353 -1.13 -3.77 -18.45
C PHE A 353 0.26 -4.27 -18.86
N ALA A 354 0.87 -5.17 -18.07
CA ALA A 354 2.17 -5.75 -18.37
C ALA A 354 2.18 -6.50 -19.71
N LYS A 355 1.11 -7.26 -20.02
CA LYS A 355 0.95 -7.95 -21.31
C LYS A 355 0.88 -6.95 -22.47
N MET A 356 0.09 -5.88 -22.35
CA MET A 356 0.02 -4.82 -23.36
C MET A 356 1.37 -4.11 -23.55
N ALA A 357 2.05 -3.81 -22.46
CA ALA A 357 3.34 -3.12 -22.47
C ALA A 357 4.48 -4.01 -23.04
N SER A 358 4.32 -5.33 -22.97
CA SER A 358 5.29 -6.31 -23.48
C SER A 358 5.21 -6.57 -24.99
N VAL A 359 4.26 -5.98 -25.71
CA VAL A 359 4.17 -6.11 -27.18
C VAL A 359 5.37 -5.44 -27.85
N ARG A 360 6.19 -6.23 -28.56
CA ARG A 360 7.42 -5.79 -29.24
C ARG A 360 7.36 -5.79 -30.77
N ASP A 361 6.42 -6.53 -31.36
CA ASP A 361 6.26 -6.51 -32.82
C ASP A 361 5.96 -5.07 -33.29
N PRO A 362 6.73 -4.50 -34.25
CA PRO A 362 6.58 -3.09 -34.61
C PRO A 362 5.19 -2.72 -35.14
N VAL A 363 4.52 -3.63 -35.85
CA VAL A 363 3.18 -3.38 -36.41
C VAL A 363 2.14 -3.44 -35.30
N ALA A 364 2.19 -4.48 -34.47
CA ALA A 364 1.30 -4.63 -33.33
C ALA A 364 1.48 -3.50 -32.30
N ALA A 365 2.71 -3.05 -32.07
CA ALA A 365 3.01 -1.93 -31.17
C ALA A 365 2.41 -0.60 -31.70
N ARG A 366 2.52 -0.33 -33.00
CA ARG A 366 1.87 0.85 -33.62
C ARG A 366 0.35 0.79 -33.51
N LEU A 367 -0.25 -0.38 -33.76
CA LEU A 367 -1.68 -0.58 -33.62
C LEU A 367 -2.12 -0.35 -32.16
N ARG A 368 -1.44 -1.00 -31.20
CA ARG A 368 -1.66 -0.80 -29.75
C ARG A 368 -1.59 0.69 -29.40
N ASN A 369 -0.53 1.38 -29.80
CA ASN A 369 -0.33 2.80 -29.48
C ASN A 369 -1.44 3.69 -30.10
N GLY A 370 -1.88 3.37 -31.32
CA GLY A 370 -3.02 4.03 -31.96
C GLY A 370 -4.34 3.82 -31.21
N VAL A 371 -4.62 2.58 -30.78
CA VAL A 371 -5.80 2.24 -29.98
C VAL A 371 -5.77 2.94 -28.63
N LEU A 372 -4.63 2.95 -27.94
CA LEU A 372 -4.48 3.64 -26.65
C LEU A 372 -4.74 5.14 -26.78
N ALA A 373 -4.17 5.80 -27.80
CA ALA A 373 -4.39 7.23 -28.02
C ALA A 373 -5.85 7.56 -28.39
N ALA A 374 -6.50 6.71 -29.18
CA ALA A 374 -7.92 6.88 -29.50
C ALA A 374 -8.81 6.68 -28.26
N ALA A 375 -8.55 5.64 -27.46
CA ALA A 375 -9.27 5.38 -26.22
C ALA A 375 -9.09 6.51 -25.20
N ALA A 376 -7.89 7.09 -25.11
CA ALA A 376 -7.59 8.24 -24.24
C ALA A 376 -8.43 9.48 -24.58
N SER A 377 -8.88 9.61 -25.83
CA SER A 377 -9.65 10.75 -26.31
C SER A 377 -11.16 10.63 -25.99
N ALA A 378 -11.61 9.47 -25.50
CA ALA A 378 -12.99 9.30 -25.09
C ALA A 378 -13.27 10.10 -23.80
N PRO A 379 -14.42 10.79 -23.69
CA PRO A 379 -14.80 11.51 -22.47
C PRO A 379 -14.74 10.61 -21.24
N GLY A 380 -14.09 11.08 -20.17
CA GLY A 380 -13.94 10.36 -18.90
C GLY A 380 -12.91 9.22 -18.87
N ALA A 381 -12.25 8.89 -19.99
CA ALA A 381 -11.28 7.78 -20.02
C ALA A 381 -10.03 8.06 -19.15
N THR A 382 -9.49 9.28 -19.24
CA THR A 382 -8.32 9.68 -18.44
C THR A 382 -8.66 9.83 -16.96
N ASP A 383 -9.86 10.31 -16.64
CA ASP A 383 -10.38 10.41 -15.26
C ASP A 383 -10.58 9.02 -14.64
N TRP A 384 -11.11 8.07 -15.42
CA TRP A 384 -11.24 6.68 -14.98
C TRP A 384 -9.87 6.05 -14.68
N ILE A 385 -8.87 6.27 -15.54
CA ILE A 385 -7.50 5.79 -15.31
C ILE A 385 -6.89 6.46 -14.08
N ALA A 386 -7.05 7.78 -13.94
CA ALA A 386 -6.57 8.54 -12.80
C ALA A 386 -7.14 7.96 -11.49
N THR A 387 -8.46 7.73 -11.47
CA THR A 387 -9.16 7.17 -10.32
C THR A 387 -8.66 5.77 -9.99
N LYS A 388 -8.58 4.87 -10.98
CA LYS A 388 -8.08 3.49 -10.81
C LYS A 388 -6.64 3.45 -10.27
N LEU A 389 -5.75 4.27 -10.82
CA LEU A 389 -4.34 4.30 -10.39
C LEU A 389 -4.18 4.93 -8.99
N SER A 390 -5.04 5.89 -8.66
CA SER A 390 -5.04 6.54 -7.35
C SER A 390 -5.61 5.66 -6.21
N GLU A 391 -6.24 4.54 -6.58
CA GLU A 391 -6.93 3.59 -5.70
C GLU A 391 -8.11 4.22 -4.91
N LEU A 392 -8.61 5.37 -5.37
CA LEU A 392 -9.74 6.07 -4.73
C LEU A 392 -11.09 5.42 -5.04
N ASP A 393 -11.18 4.57 -6.06
CA ASP A 393 -12.38 3.80 -6.43
C ASP A 393 -12.50 2.45 -5.71
N VAL A 394 -11.55 2.11 -4.84
CA VAL A 394 -11.68 0.94 -3.97
C VAL A 394 -12.97 1.10 -3.16
N SER A 395 -13.82 0.10 -3.24
CA SER A 395 -15.11 0.06 -2.57
C SER A 395 -15.41 -1.36 -2.10
N TYR A 396 -16.05 -1.44 -0.95
CA TYR A 396 -16.57 -2.68 -0.35
C TYR A 396 -18.07 -2.80 -0.56
N ALA A 397 -18.62 -2.10 -1.57
CA ALA A 397 -20.04 -1.82 -1.64
C ALA A 397 -20.93 -3.06 -1.67
N ASN A 398 -21.79 -3.16 -0.66
CA ASN A 398 -22.70 -4.29 -0.42
C ASN A 398 -24.15 -3.84 -0.12
N GLY A 399 -24.52 -2.58 -0.38
CA GLY A 399 -25.79 -2.04 0.13
C GLY A 399 -26.36 -0.82 -0.62
N PRO A 400 -27.47 -0.24 -0.11
CA PRO A 400 -28.16 0.91 -0.70
C PRO A 400 -27.30 2.19 -0.71
N ALA A 401 -27.73 3.18 -1.52
CA ALA A 401 -27.03 4.45 -1.72
C ALA A 401 -27.80 5.63 -1.11
N CYS A 402 -27.06 6.53 -0.47
CA CYS A 402 -27.49 7.81 0.10
C CYS A 402 -26.54 8.91 -0.41
N GLY A 403 -26.44 9.03 -1.73
CA GLY A 403 -25.37 9.78 -2.41
C GLY A 403 -24.06 8.98 -2.54
N LEU A 404 -23.66 8.26 -1.49
CA LEU A 404 -22.60 7.24 -1.51
C LEU A 404 -23.20 5.87 -1.20
N ARG A 405 -22.60 4.77 -1.70
CA ARG A 405 -23.03 3.41 -1.31
C ARG A 405 -22.32 3.00 -0.04
N VAL A 406 -23.01 2.29 0.84
CA VAL A 406 -22.36 1.62 1.98
C VAL A 406 -21.21 0.78 1.47
N GLY A 407 -20.00 0.99 2.00
CA GLY A 407 -18.75 0.38 1.55
C GLY A 407 -17.91 1.25 0.62
N ASP A 408 -18.44 2.35 0.07
CA ASP A 408 -17.64 3.32 -0.69
C ASP A 408 -16.71 4.10 0.25
N ARG A 409 -15.56 4.52 -0.27
CA ARG A 409 -14.68 5.49 0.40
C ARG A 409 -15.43 6.80 0.62
N VAL A 410 -15.35 7.35 1.82
CA VAL A 410 -15.81 8.71 2.11
C VAL A 410 -14.63 9.68 1.92
N PRO A 411 -14.75 10.69 1.04
CA PRO A 411 -13.67 11.64 0.79
C PRO A 411 -13.26 12.41 2.06
N PRO A 412 -11.94 12.57 2.36
CA PRO A 412 -11.50 13.39 3.49
C PRO A 412 -11.85 14.87 3.38
N THR A 413 -12.16 15.35 2.17
CA THR A 413 -12.74 16.66 1.89
C THR A 413 -14.14 16.81 2.49
N VAL A 414 -14.91 15.71 2.55
CA VAL A 414 -16.23 15.64 3.19
C VAL A 414 -16.09 15.32 4.68
N VAL A 415 -15.35 14.26 5.02
CA VAL A 415 -15.15 13.82 6.41
C VAL A 415 -13.66 13.70 6.73
N PRO A 416 -13.02 14.78 7.22
CA PRO A 416 -11.60 14.77 7.54
C PRO A 416 -11.25 13.76 8.64
N GLY A 417 -10.31 12.85 8.39
CA GLY A 417 -9.85 11.87 9.38
C GLY A 417 -8.37 12.07 9.70
N ARG A 418 -8.04 12.48 10.93
CA ARG A 418 -6.67 12.50 11.48
C ARG A 418 -6.48 11.50 12.63
N ASP A 419 -7.47 10.65 12.84
CA ASP A 419 -7.44 9.59 13.85
C ASP A 419 -8.13 8.33 13.32
N LEU A 420 -8.15 7.29 14.17
CA LEU A 420 -8.75 5.99 13.89
C LEU A 420 -10.07 5.79 14.66
N ARG A 421 -10.84 6.86 14.90
CA ARG A 421 -12.17 6.76 15.51
C ARG A 421 -13.25 6.60 14.44
N TRP A 422 -14.37 6.03 14.85
CA TRP A 422 -15.60 6.15 14.08
C TRP A 422 -15.97 7.62 13.93
N THR A 423 -16.52 8.01 12.80
CA THR A 423 -17.01 9.39 12.60
C THR A 423 -18.47 9.38 12.19
N LEU A 424 -19.30 10.07 12.97
CA LEU A 424 -20.66 10.43 12.60
C LEU A 424 -20.65 11.85 12.02
N ALA A 425 -20.81 11.95 10.71
CA ALA A 425 -21.02 13.20 10.01
C ALA A 425 -22.52 13.47 9.95
N VAL A 426 -22.96 14.61 10.46
CA VAL A 426 -24.38 15.01 10.47
C VAL A 426 -24.62 16.26 9.62
N PRO A 427 -25.82 16.42 9.03
CA PRO A 427 -26.22 17.69 8.42
C PRO A 427 -26.13 18.86 9.40
N GLU A 428 -25.91 20.09 8.91
CA GLU A 428 -25.90 21.29 9.75
C GLU A 428 -27.24 21.55 10.46
N THR A 429 -28.33 21.02 9.91
CA THR A 429 -29.69 21.22 10.41
C THR A 429 -30.08 20.29 11.56
N GLU A 430 -29.25 19.32 11.92
CA GLU A 430 -29.56 18.30 12.95
C GLU A 430 -28.70 18.47 14.21
N ASP A 431 -29.28 18.27 15.39
CA ASP A 431 -28.55 18.36 16.65
C ASP A 431 -27.46 17.28 16.76
N LEU A 432 -26.25 17.66 17.24
CA LEU A 432 -25.17 16.72 17.47
C LEU A 432 -25.51 15.78 18.64
N PRO A 433 -25.47 14.45 18.44
CA PRO A 433 -25.54 13.53 19.56
C PRO A 433 -24.33 13.70 20.50
N GLN A 434 -24.51 13.27 21.76
CA GLN A 434 -23.47 13.36 22.77
C GLN A 434 -22.20 12.62 22.33
N GLN A 435 -21.03 13.29 22.45
CA GLN A 435 -19.75 12.68 22.11
C GLN A 435 -19.52 11.40 22.93
N ARG A 436 -19.11 10.33 22.23
CA ARG A 436 -18.65 9.07 22.84
C ARG A 436 -17.13 8.96 22.65
N ARG A 437 -16.45 8.24 23.56
CA ARG A 437 -14.98 8.12 23.57
C ARG A 437 -14.38 7.71 22.21
N ASN A 438 -15.05 6.82 21.49
CA ASN A 438 -14.59 6.26 20.21
C ASN A 438 -15.35 6.80 18.98
N LEU A 439 -16.11 7.88 19.15
CA LEU A 439 -16.92 8.51 18.10
C LEU A 439 -16.57 10.00 17.98
N GLY A 440 -16.03 10.40 16.83
CA GLY A 440 -16.03 11.79 16.41
C GLY A 440 -17.40 12.15 15.85
N VAL A 441 -18.02 13.22 16.34
CA VAL A 441 -19.27 13.76 15.77
C VAL A 441 -18.95 15.13 15.19
N ARG A 442 -19.42 15.42 13.98
CA ARG A 442 -19.21 16.72 13.32
C ARG A 442 -20.35 17.06 12.38
N HIS A 443 -20.63 18.36 12.27
CA HIS A 443 -21.42 18.86 11.16
C HIS A 443 -20.62 18.86 9.87
N VAL A 444 -21.29 18.54 8.77
CA VAL A 444 -20.75 18.63 7.42
C VAL A 444 -21.74 19.47 6.59
N PRO A 445 -21.30 20.57 5.97
CA PRO A 445 -22.12 21.36 5.06
C PRO A 445 -22.63 20.53 3.89
N ASP A 446 -23.80 20.88 3.36
CA ASP A 446 -24.39 20.28 2.16
C ASP A 446 -24.60 18.75 2.23
N LEU A 447 -24.69 18.20 3.44
CA LEU A 447 -24.98 16.79 3.67
C LEU A 447 -26.50 16.57 3.75
N ASP A 448 -27.04 15.74 2.86
CA ASP A 448 -28.48 15.43 2.83
C ASP A 448 -28.91 14.49 3.97
N GLU A 449 -28.07 13.49 4.29
CA GLU A 449 -28.31 12.48 5.32
C GLU A 449 -27.04 12.22 6.14
N ALA A 450 -27.19 11.87 7.41
CA ALA A 450 -26.03 11.58 8.25
C ALA A 450 -25.27 10.33 7.76
N LEU A 451 -23.95 10.36 7.88
CA LEU A 451 -23.04 9.29 7.48
C LEU A 451 -22.31 8.75 8.69
N LEU A 452 -22.31 7.43 8.86
CA LEU A 452 -21.45 6.72 9.81
C LEU A 452 -20.24 6.15 9.08
N VAL A 453 -19.06 6.69 9.38
CA VAL A 453 -17.81 6.38 8.70
C VAL A 453 -16.89 5.57 9.59
N ARG A 454 -16.36 4.48 9.04
CA ARG A 454 -15.38 3.60 9.71
C ARG A 454 -14.05 4.32 9.98
N PRO A 455 -13.26 3.83 10.95
CA PRO A 455 -11.90 4.31 11.20
C PRO A 455 -10.98 4.36 9.97
N ASP A 456 -11.15 3.45 9.01
CA ASP A 456 -10.39 3.39 7.74
C ASP A 456 -10.95 4.32 6.64
N GLY A 457 -12.01 5.07 6.92
CA GLY A 457 -12.58 6.09 6.04
C GLY A 457 -13.59 5.58 5.01
N TYR A 458 -14.16 4.39 5.23
CA TYR A 458 -15.22 3.84 4.38
C TYR A 458 -16.60 4.02 5.03
N LEU A 459 -17.63 4.22 4.21
CA LEU A 459 -19.01 4.37 4.68
C LEU A 459 -19.51 3.05 5.26
N PHE A 460 -20.01 3.07 6.50
CA PHE A 460 -20.61 1.91 7.14
C PHE A 460 -22.14 1.90 6.97
N ALA A 461 -22.77 3.04 7.18
CA ALA A 461 -24.21 3.22 7.12
C ALA A 461 -24.54 4.71 6.94
N CYS A 462 -25.76 4.99 6.52
CA CYS A 462 -26.31 6.34 6.44
C CYS A 462 -27.81 6.33 6.75
N GLY A 463 -28.34 7.49 7.12
CA GLY A 463 -29.73 7.66 7.55
C GLY A 463 -29.83 8.62 8.72
N LYS A 464 -30.77 8.38 9.64
CA LYS A 464 -30.95 9.26 10.82
C LYS A 464 -29.84 9.07 11.84
N PRO A 465 -29.27 10.13 12.43
CA PRO A 465 -28.18 10.01 13.41
C PRO A 465 -28.49 9.05 14.56
N THR A 466 -29.71 9.07 15.08
CA THR A 466 -30.10 8.22 16.21
C THR A 466 -30.06 6.74 15.87
N GLU A 467 -30.48 6.37 14.66
CA GLU A 467 -30.46 4.98 14.17
C GLU A 467 -29.02 4.53 13.88
N LEU A 468 -28.18 5.44 13.39
CA LEU A 468 -26.76 5.16 13.13
C LEU A 468 -25.96 4.88 14.42
N LEU A 469 -26.35 5.47 15.55
CA LEU A 469 -25.69 5.21 16.82
C LEU A 469 -25.94 3.79 17.36
N ASP A 470 -27.00 3.11 16.91
CA ASP A 470 -27.30 1.73 17.29
C ASP A 470 -26.38 0.72 16.57
N HIS A 471 -25.77 1.15 15.46
CA HIS A 471 -24.78 0.36 14.72
C HIS A 471 -23.37 0.43 15.31
N LEU A 472 -23.12 1.35 16.24
CA LEU A 472 -21.79 1.49 16.82
C LEU A 472 -21.47 0.29 17.73
N PRO A 473 -20.26 -0.27 17.63
CA PRO A 473 -19.74 -1.23 18.58
C PRO A 473 -19.95 -0.70 20.01
N THR A 474 -20.69 -1.41 20.86
CA THR A 474 -20.91 -1.01 22.26
C THR A 474 -19.58 -1.13 23.01
N SER A 475 -19.08 -0.01 23.50
CA SER A 475 -17.82 0.08 24.27
C SER A 475 -17.91 -0.52 25.65
#